data_AF-A0A963SC17-F1
#
_entry.id   AF-A0A963SC17-F1
#
_cell.length_a   1.000
_cell.length_b   1.000
_cell.length_c   1.000
_cell.angle_alpha   90.00
_cell.angle_beta   90.00
_cell.angle_gamma   90.00
#
_symmetry.space_group_name_H-M   'P 1'
#
loop_
_entity.id
_entity.type
_entity.pdbx_description
1 polymer ?
#
loop_
_entity_poly.entity_id
_entity_poly.type
_entity_poly.pdbx_seq_one_letter_code
_entity_poly.pdbx_strand_id
1 'polypeptide(L)'
;MQVIRTVVWIVVTAILVAFLFMNWGEPVAVNFWPIETGYVHFEWPVGVVALFFFFLGLLPMWLLARAGRWRLHRRINSLENTVRANSIAPSATETEPTAQLPDPPADTTTESDQGKTTL
;
A
#
# COMPACT_ATOMS: atom_id res chain seq x y z
N MET A 1 -21.37 9.45 -0.75
CA MET A 1 -20.33 9.11 0.26
C MET A 1 -19.85 10.30 1.08
N GLN A 2 -19.68 11.49 0.49
CA GLN A 2 -19.13 12.65 1.20
C GLN A 2 -20.05 13.19 2.30
N VAL A 3 -21.36 13.33 2.03
CA VAL A 3 -22.35 13.75 3.04
C VAL A 3 -22.36 12.80 4.23
N ILE A 4 -22.46 11.49 4.00
CA ILE A 4 -22.42 10.47 5.06
C ILE A 4 -21.14 10.60 5.89
N ARG A 5 -19.97 10.74 5.23
CA ARG A 5 -18.70 10.94 5.92
C ARG A 5 -18.70 12.22 6.77
N THR A 6 -19.25 13.32 6.26
CA THR A 6 -19.36 14.59 6.99
C THR A 6 -20.30 14.46 8.19
N VAL A 7 -21.46 13.83 8.02
CA VAL A 7 -22.42 13.59 9.11
C VAL A 7 -21.80 12.73 10.21
N VAL A 8 -21.11 11.64 9.86
CA VAL A 8 -20.39 10.80 10.83
C VAL A 8 -19.35 11.63 11.59
N TRP A 9 -18.56 12.45 10.90
CA TRP A 9 -17.58 13.32 11.55
C TRP A 9 -18.24 14.34 12.49
N ILE A 10 -19.34 14.97 12.07
CA ILE A 10 -20.09 15.91 12.91
C ILE A 10 -20.57 15.21 14.18
N VAL A 11 -21.16 14.01 14.07
CA VAL A 11 -21.64 13.24 15.22
C VAL A 11 -20.49 12.87 16.15
N VAL A 12 -19.37 12.38 15.61
CA VAL A 12 -18.17 12.05 16.41
C VAL A 12 -17.64 13.28 17.14
N THR A 13 -17.50 14.42 16.45
CA THR A 13 -17.04 15.67 17.06
C THR A 13 -18.01 16.18 18.12
N ALA A 14 -19.33 16.09 17.88
CA ALA A 14 -20.34 16.46 18.87
C ALA A 14 -20.25 15.60 20.14
N ILE A 15 -20.09 14.28 20.00
CA ILE A 15 -19.88 13.37 21.12
C ILE A 15 -18.60 13.72 21.89
N LEU A 16 -17.50 13.99 21.17
CA LEU A 16 -16.22 14.36 21.79
C LEU A 16 -16.33 15.65 22.60
N VAL A 17 -16.97 16.67 22.05
CA VAL A 17 -17.17 17.96 22.73
C VAL A 17 -18.07 17.78 23.95
N ALA A 18 -19.19 17.07 23.81
CA ALA A 18 -20.09 16.78 24.93
C ALA A 18 -19.37 15.99 26.04
N PHE A 19 -18.55 15.01 25.66
CA PHE A 19 -17.75 14.22 26.60
C PHE A 19 -16.72 15.09 27.35
N LEU A 20 -16.07 16.01 26.65
CA LEU A 20 -15.16 16.98 27.25
C LEU A 20 -15.88 17.89 28.26
N PHE A 21 -17.04 18.45 27.89
CA PHE A 21 -17.83 19.30 28.79
C PHE A 21 -18.35 18.52 30.01
N MET A 22 -18.86 17.30 29.84
CA MET A 22 -19.34 16.47 30.96
C MET A 22 -18.22 16.03 31.89
N ASN A 23 -17.00 15.84 31.38
CA ASN A 23 -15.84 15.39 32.16
C ASN A 23 -14.83 16.51 32.44
N TRP A 24 -15.25 17.78 32.35
CA TRP A 24 -14.46 18.95 32.75
C TRP A 24 -14.52 19.23 34.26
N GLY A 25 -15.32 18.46 35.00
CA GLY A 25 -15.50 18.61 36.44
C GLY A 25 -14.27 18.25 37.28
N GLU A 26 -14.47 18.19 38.60
CA GLU A 26 -13.51 17.87 39.68
C GLU A 26 -12.19 17.28 39.18
N PRO A 27 -11.12 18.09 39.15
CA PRO A 27 -9.79 17.60 38.81
C PRO A 27 -9.40 16.50 39.79
N VAL A 28 -9.19 15.29 39.29
CA VAL A 28 -8.75 14.18 40.13
C VAL A 28 -7.28 14.42 40.46
N ALA A 29 -7.00 14.75 41.71
CA ALA A 29 -5.64 14.87 42.22
C ALA A 29 -4.95 13.50 42.18
N VAL A 30 -4.13 13.27 41.17
CA VAL A 30 -3.27 12.09 41.12
C VAL A 30 -2.03 12.37 41.97
N ASN A 31 -1.78 11.51 42.96
CA ASN A 31 -0.63 11.63 43.87
C ASN A 31 0.61 11.07 43.17
N PHE A 32 1.48 11.94 42.65
CA PHE A 32 2.67 11.51 41.91
C PHE A 32 3.82 11.11 42.82
N TRP A 33 4.12 11.92 43.84
CA TRP A 33 5.28 11.70 44.70
C TRP A 33 5.10 12.33 46.09
N PRO A 34 5.40 11.59 47.18
CA PRO A 34 5.44 12.16 48.53
C PRO A 34 6.67 13.07 48.68
N ILE A 35 6.44 14.30 49.11
CA ILE A 35 7.44 15.29 49.51
C ILE A 35 7.25 15.62 51.00
N GLU A 36 8.26 16.22 51.65
CA GLU A 36 8.23 16.54 53.09
C GLU A 36 7.02 17.37 53.54
N THR A 37 6.38 18.12 52.62
CA THR A 37 5.21 18.95 52.88
C THR A 37 3.88 18.36 52.38
N GLY A 38 3.86 17.14 51.82
CA GLY A 38 2.63 16.50 51.32
C GLY A 38 2.85 15.64 50.07
N TYR A 39 1.92 15.69 49.12
CA TYR A 39 2.07 15.03 47.81
C TYR A 39 2.07 16.07 46.70
N VAL A 40 2.84 15.83 45.64
CA VAL A 40 2.68 16.61 44.40
C VAL A 40 1.37 16.15 43.75
N HIS A 41 0.37 17.03 43.78
CA HIS A 41 -0.92 16.84 43.12
C HIS A 41 -0.82 17.33 41.68
N PHE A 42 -1.13 16.46 40.73
CA PHE A 42 -1.35 16.88 39.35
C PHE A 42 -2.83 16.69 39.03
N GLU A 43 -3.49 17.81 38.82
CA GLU A 43 -4.92 17.91 38.60
C GLU A 43 -5.18 17.93 37.10
N TRP A 44 -5.40 16.77 36.50
CA TRP A 44 -5.78 16.68 35.09
C TRP A 44 -7.27 16.39 34.93
N PRO A 45 -7.97 17.12 34.05
CA PRO A 45 -9.37 16.82 33.75
C PRO A 45 -9.49 15.41 33.19
N VAL A 46 -10.37 14.60 33.80
CA VAL A 46 -10.62 13.21 33.40
C VAL A 46 -11.03 13.13 31.93
N GLY A 47 -11.75 14.14 31.43
CA GLY A 47 -12.15 14.23 30.03
C GLY A 47 -10.97 14.23 29.06
N VAL A 48 -9.86 14.89 29.39
CA VAL A 48 -8.68 14.97 28.51
C VAL A 48 -7.95 13.64 28.47
N VAL A 49 -7.81 12.98 29.61
CA VAL A 49 -7.17 11.65 29.71
C VAL A 49 -7.97 10.62 28.94
N ALA A 50 -9.29 10.56 29.15
CA ALA A 50 -10.16 9.63 28.44
C ALA A 50 -10.21 9.90 26.93
N LEU A 51 -10.18 11.18 26.52
CA LEU A 51 -10.05 11.54 25.11
C LEU A 51 -8.75 11.01 24.50
N PHE A 52 -7.64 11.14 25.24
CA PHE A 52 -6.35 10.65 24.79
C PHE A 52 -6.37 9.13 24.58
N PHE A 53 -6.89 8.36 25.54
CA PHE A 53 -7.04 6.91 25.39
C PHE A 53 -8.01 6.51 24.28
N PHE A 54 -9.09 7.26 24.08
CA PHE A 54 -10.02 7.06 22.97
C PHE A 54 -9.31 7.21 21.61
N PHE A 55 -8.54 8.29 21.44
CA PHE A 55 -7.72 8.47 20.25
C PHE A 55 -6.63 7.40 20.14
N LEU A 56 -6.01 7.01 21.26
CA LEU A 56 -4.96 5.99 21.26
C LEU A 56 -5.48 4.62 20.82
N GLY A 57 -6.74 4.28 21.12
CA GLY A 57 -7.41 3.08 20.61
C GLY A 57 -7.91 3.23 19.18
N LEU A 58 -8.41 4.41 18.82
CA LEU A 58 -9.04 4.64 17.51
C LEU A 58 -8.04 4.92 16.38
N LEU A 59 -6.98 5.69 16.63
CA LEU A 59 -5.94 6.04 15.65
C LEU A 59 -5.30 4.80 15.00
N PRO A 60 -4.78 3.81 15.76
CA PRO A 60 -4.05 2.70 15.15
C PRO A 60 -4.98 1.86 14.26
N MET A 61 -6.22 1.61 14.70
CA MET A 61 -7.20 0.89 13.90
C MET A 61 -7.61 1.67 12.64
N TRP A 62 -7.85 2.98 12.78
CA TRP A 62 -8.22 3.84 11.66
C TRP A 62 -7.10 3.95 10.62
N LEU A 63 -5.85 4.08 11.07
CA LEU A 63 -4.68 4.21 10.20
C LEU A 63 -4.45 2.92 9.40
N LEU A 64 -4.63 1.75 10.01
CA LEU A 64 -4.57 0.45 9.32
C LEU A 64 -5.63 0.35 8.22
N ALA A 65 -6.88 0.67 8.55
CA ALA A 65 -7.97 0.66 7.57
C ALA A 65 -7.72 1.66 6.43
N ARG A 66 -7.20 2.85 6.74
CA ARG A 66 -6.85 3.89 5.77
C ARG A 66 -5.71 3.45 4.85
N ALA A 67 -4.67 2.82 5.40
CA ALA A 67 -3.53 2.32 4.66
C ALA A 67 -3.92 1.19 3.69
N GLY A 68 -4.79 0.27 4.13
CA GLY A 68 -5.33 -0.78 3.26
C GLY A 68 -6.05 -0.21 2.04
N ARG A 69 -6.93 0.77 2.27
CA ARG A 69 -7.65 1.45 1.18
C ARG A 69 -6.72 2.23 0.25
N TRP A 70 -5.67 2.84 0.78
CA TRP A 70 -4.65 3.52 -0.02
C TRP A 70 -3.85 2.55 -0.91
N ARG A 71 -3.45 1.40 -0.35
CA ARG A 71 -2.75 0.35 -1.10
C ARG A 71 -3.60 -0.21 -2.24
N LEU A 72 -4.88 -0.46 -1.99
CA LEU A 72 -5.81 -0.96 -3.00
C LEU A 72 -5.99 0.05 -4.15
N HIS A 73 -6.22 1.33 -3.85
CA HIS A 73 -6.31 2.36 -4.90
C HIS A 73 -5.03 2.47 -5.72
N ARG A 74 -3.84 2.43 -5.11
CA ARG A 74 -2.58 2.42 -5.87
C ARG A 74 -2.47 1.24 -6.83
N ARG A 75 -2.83 0.04 -6.37
CA ARG A 75 -2.80 -1.18 -7.19
C ARG A 75 -3.77 -1.09 -8.36
N ILE A 76 -4.99 -0.62 -8.11
CA ILE A 76 -6.00 -0.43 -9.16
C ILE A 76 -5.49 0.58 -10.21
N ASN A 77 -4.98 1.74 -9.78
CA ASN A 77 -4.43 2.74 -10.71
C ASN A 77 -3.26 2.20 -11.52
N SER A 78 -2.39 1.39 -10.91
CA SER A 78 -1.28 0.74 -11.62
C SER A 78 -1.79 -0.22 -12.69
N LEU A 79 -2.79 -1.06 -12.37
CA LEU A 79 -3.40 -2.00 -13.31
C LEU A 79 -4.12 -1.28 -14.44
N GLU A 80 -4.87 -0.23 -14.14
CA GLU A 80 -5.54 0.60 -15.14
C GLU A 80 -4.52 1.25 -16.09
N ASN A 81 -3.40 1.75 -15.57
CA ASN A 81 -2.35 2.33 -16.40
C ASN A 81 -1.64 1.29 -17.28
N THR A 82 -1.35 0.10 -16.75
CA THR A 82 -0.78 -1.01 -17.54
C THR A 82 -1.74 -1.47 -18.63
N VAL A 83 -3.04 -1.61 -18.33
CA VAL A 83 -4.05 -1.96 -19.34
C VAL A 83 -4.15 -0.86 -20.40
N ARG A 84 -4.18 0.41 -20.01
CA ARG A 84 -4.18 1.55 -20.96
C ARG A 84 -2.93 1.54 -21.83
N ALA A 85 -1.75 1.36 -21.25
CA ALA A 85 -0.49 1.30 -21.99
C ALA A 85 -0.46 0.11 -22.96
N ASN A 86 -0.93 -1.07 -22.56
CA ASN A 86 -1.04 -2.25 -23.43
C ASN A 86 -2.10 -2.09 -24.53
N SER A 87 -3.17 -1.33 -24.29
CA SER A 87 -4.20 -1.06 -25.30
C SER A 87 -3.81 0.00 -26.33
N ILE A 88 -2.80 0.83 -26.02
CA ILE A 88 -2.30 1.91 -26.90
C ILE A 88 -0.98 1.50 -27.57
N ALA A 89 -0.28 0.48 -27.06
CA ALA A 89 0.85 -0.10 -27.77
C ALA A 89 0.37 -0.67 -29.11
N PRO A 90 0.85 -0.17 -30.26
CA PRO A 90 0.61 -0.85 -31.52
C PRO A 90 1.22 -2.24 -31.39
N SER A 91 0.51 -3.28 -31.83
CA SER A 91 1.06 -4.63 -31.96
C SER A 91 2.41 -4.54 -32.67
N ALA A 92 3.49 -4.60 -31.89
CA ALA A 92 4.82 -4.74 -32.46
C ALA A 92 4.79 -6.09 -33.16
N THR A 93 4.85 -6.01 -34.49
CA THR A 93 5.03 -7.11 -35.41
C THR A 93 5.90 -8.18 -34.77
N GLU A 94 5.32 -9.36 -34.65
CA GLU A 94 5.98 -10.62 -34.37
C GLU A 94 7.31 -10.65 -35.14
N THR A 95 8.42 -10.43 -34.43
CA THR A 95 9.73 -10.79 -34.95
C THR A 95 9.80 -12.29 -34.78
N GLU A 96 9.26 -12.98 -35.78
CA GLU A 96 9.51 -14.37 -36.07
C GLU A 96 11.00 -14.66 -35.85
N PRO A 97 11.39 -15.60 -34.98
CA PRO A 97 12.75 -16.08 -34.96
C PRO A 97 12.98 -16.72 -36.32
N THR A 98 13.62 -16.01 -37.26
CA THR A 98 14.10 -16.58 -38.51
C THR A 98 14.98 -17.75 -38.14
N ALA A 99 14.43 -18.96 -38.24
CA ALA A 99 15.19 -20.19 -38.24
C ALA A 99 16.15 -20.06 -39.42
N GLN A 100 17.41 -19.75 -39.10
CA GLN A 100 18.50 -19.73 -40.04
C GLN A 100 18.70 -21.17 -40.52
N LEU A 101 17.99 -21.55 -41.58
CA LEU A 101 18.35 -22.71 -42.38
C LEU A 101 19.75 -22.44 -42.96
N PRO A 102 20.73 -23.31 -42.73
CA PRO A 102 21.93 -23.31 -43.54
C PRO A 102 21.53 -23.73 -44.96
N ASP A 103 21.65 -22.80 -45.92
CA ASP A 103 21.61 -23.14 -47.34
C ASP A 103 22.73 -24.13 -47.66
N PRO A 104 22.47 -25.21 -48.42
CA PRO A 104 23.50 -26.12 -48.86
C PRO A 104 24.23 -25.55 -50.09
N PRO A 105 25.57 -25.47 -50.10
CA PRO A 105 26.29 -25.31 -51.35
C PRO A 105 27.04 -26.60 -51.70
N ALA A 106 26.70 -27.05 -52.90
CA ALA A 106 27.62 -27.63 -53.88
C ALA A 106 28.20 -29.01 -53.60
N ASP A 107 27.66 -29.97 -54.36
CA ASP A 107 28.40 -31.09 -54.94
C ASP A 107 29.88 -30.74 -55.14
N THR A 108 30.73 -31.30 -54.29
CA THR A 108 32.13 -31.52 -54.61
C THR A 108 32.24 -32.95 -55.11
N THR A 109 31.74 -33.18 -56.33
CA THR A 109 32.23 -34.32 -57.12
C THR A 109 33.59 -33.89 -57.68
N THR A 110 34.62 -34.02 -56.86
CA THR A 110 36.01 -34.09 -57.33
C THR A 110 36.45 -35.53 -57.17
N GLU A 111 36.14 -36.30 -58.21
CA GLU A 111 37.10 -37.16 -58.89
C GLU A 111 38.23 -37.71 -58.02
N SER A 112 37.96 -38.87 -57.43
CA SER A 112 38.94 -39.74 -56.79
C SER A 112 38.57 -41.19 -57.13
N ASP A 113 38.76 -41.60 -58.39
CA ASP A 113 39.01 -43.01 -58.71
C ASP A 113 39.62 -43.18 -60.13
N GLN A 114 40.95 -43.10 -60.21
CA GLN A 114 41.73 -43.74 -61.27
C GLN A 114 42.49 -44.91 -60.66
N GLY A 115 41.74 -45.87 -60.09
CA GLY A 115 42.20 -47.24 -59.83
C GLY A 115 41.84 -48.15 -61.02
N LYS A 116 42.48 -47.97 -62.17
CA LYS A 116 42.36 -48.90 -63.31
C LYS A 116 43.09 -50.21 -62.99
N THR A 117 42.33 -51.21 -62.51
CA THR A 117 42.68 -52.64 -62.58
C THR A 117 41.63 -53.35 -63.45
N THR A 118 42.06 -54.35 -64.23
CA THR A 118 41.35 -55.18 -65.25
C THR A 118 41.38 -54.57 -66.67
N LEU A 119 41.91 -55.22 -67.71
CA LEU A 119 42.25 -56.62 -68.01
C LEU A 119 43.66 -56.75 -68.59
#